data_AF-A0A2E3V1P1-F1
#
_entry.id   AF-A0A2E3V1P1-F1
#
_cell.length_a   1.000
_cell.length_b   1.000
_cell.length_c   1.000
_cell.angle_alpha   90.00
_cell.angle_beta   90.00
_cell.angle_gamma   90.00
#
_symmetry.space_group_name_H-M   'P 1'
#
loop_
_entity.id
_entity.type
_entity.pdbx_description
1 polymer ?
#
loop_
_entity_poly.entity_id
_entity_poly.type
_entity_poly.pdbx_seq_one_letter_code
_entity_poly.pdbx_strand_id
1 'polypeptide(L)'
;MINEETWWESDNQDISSKNSIDNPKNIFSGDVSSFSDSQSINLPEMKDPNQFLVSQFLIGLILIPIIASFLMSFMILSFEERSDTWYYDSEYQPNFDGSVTIDDQDLKTSEIYFNIPSFSLYEIDSNDYYFYTSLSFYSDNWDGYGNCYFDMDLYEADLFVVSDDGELWYPMECYESLQGYDFYFQKEGRIMTYATNFDSQIDDIYVDGDEDVQSSLFLFEIIPFFIPIAYLAMIIWSFITKKKSLGLGLIGGIFVTPFSFCFSMIFLSFLFWDI
;
A
#
# COMPACT_ATOMS: atom_id res chain seq x y z
N MET A 1 23.51 -55.03 -36.83
CA MET A 1 23.08 -55.21 -35.43
C MET A 1 22.36 -56.54 -35.33
N ILE A 2 22.60 -57.24 -34.23
CA ILE A 2 22.47 -58.68 -34.04
C ILE A 2 21.00 -59.11 -33.79
N ASN A 3 20.65 -60.24 -34.44
CA ASN A 3 19.56 -61.21 -34.27
C ASN A 3 18.08 -60.80 -34.35
N GLU A 4 17.49 -61.06 -35.52
CA GLU A 4 16.25 -61.84 -35.63
C GLU A 4 16.61 -63.33 -35.64
N GLU A 5 15.91 -64.16 -34.85
CA GLU A 5 15.74 -65.58 -35.16
C GLU A 5 14.31 -66.02 -34.81
N THR A 6 13.75 -66.70 -35.79
CA THR A 6 12.39 -67.17 -35.98
C THR A 6 12.23 -68.59 -35.43
N TRP A 7 11.07 -69.19 -35.72
CA TRP A 7 10.86 -70.62 -36.05
C TRP A 7 9.99 -71.42 -35.07
N TRP A 8 8.83 -71.75 -35.64
CA TRP A 8 7.91 -72.81 -35.29
C TRP A 8 8.59 -74.20 -35.33
N GLU A 9 8.10 -75.14 -34.52
CA GLU A 9 7.86 -76.57 -34.81
C GLU A 9 7.27 -77.22 -33.54
N SER A 10 5.97 -77.53 -33.49
CA SER A 10 5.28 -78.76 -33.95
C SER A 10 5.45 -79.96 -32.99
N ASP A 11 4.36 -80.47 -32.39
CA ASP A 11 3.65 -81.66 -32.93
C ASP A 11 2.58 -82.30 -32.01
N ASN A 12 1.59 -82.89 -32.68
CA ASN A 12 0.72 -84.03 -32.31
C ASN A 12 -0.46 -83.79 -31.34
N GLN A 13 -1.69 -83.70 -31.86
CA GLN A 13 -2.65 -84.80 -32.13
C GLN A 13 -3.14 -85.50 -30.85
N ASP A 14 -4.41 -85.31 -30.47
CA ASP A 14 -5.39 -86.39 -30.62
C ASP A 14 -6.85 -86.00 -30.31
N ILE A 15 -7.72 -86.66 -31.07
CA ILE A 15 -9.17 -86.54 -31.19
C ILE A 15 -9.85 -87.36 -30.08
N SER A 16 -10.92 -86.86 -29.45
CA SER A 16 -12.11 -87.69 -29.14
C SER A 16 -13.29 -86.86 -28.64
N SER A 17 -14.37 -86.96 -29.40
CA SER A 17 -15.73 -86.57 -29.09
C SER A 17 -16.31 -87.22 -27.83
N LYS A 18 -17.21 -86.51 -27.14
CA LYS A 18 -18.48 -87.07 -26.64
C LYS A 18 -19.44 -85.95 -26.19
N ASN A 19 -20.52 -85.79 -26.96
CA ASN A 19 -21.76 -85.20 -26.48
C ASN A 19 -22.43 -86.21 -25.53
N SER A 20 -22.92 -85.75 -24.37
CA SER A 20 -24.10 -86.35 -23.74
C SER A 20 -24.90 -85.27 -23.02
N ILE A 21 -26.11 -85.05 -23.52
CA ILE A 21 -27.21 -84.37 -22.85
C ILE A 21 -27.78 -85.34 -21.81
N ASP A 22 -27.94 -84.91 -20.56
CA ASP A 22 -29.01 -85.37 -19.66
C ASP A 22 -29.09 -84.45 -18.40
N ASN A 23 -30.15 -83.66 -18.31
CA ASN A 23 -30.71 -83.10 -17.07
C ASN A 23 -31.92 -83.99 -16.68
N PRO A 24 -32.47 -83.99 -15.44
CA PRO A 24 -32.17 -83.20 -14.24
C PRO A 24 -32.15 -84.04 -12.92
N LYS A 25 -31.73 -83.46 -11.80
CA LYS A 25 -32.23 -83.86 -10.47
C LYS A 25 -32.34 -82.67 -9.52
N ASN A 26 -33.55 -82.13 -9.45
CA ASN A 26 -34.01 -81.31 -8.34
C ASN A 26 -34.13 -82.21 -7.09
N ILE A 27 -33.45 -81.84 -6.01
CA ILE A 27 -33.85 -82.23 -4.65
C ILE A 27 -33.81 -80.95 -3.80
N PHE A 28 -34.96 -80.29 -3.73
CA PHE A 28 -35.29 -79.37 -2.66
C PHE A 28 -35.63 -80.21 -1.42
N SER A 29 -34.93 -79.99 -0.31
CA SER A 29 -35.44 -80.31 1.02
C SER A 29 -34.69 -79.51 2.08
N GLY A 30 -35.43 -78.69 2.84
CA GLY A 30 -35.04 -78.33 4.21
C GLY A 30 -34.61 -76.88 4.45
N ASP A 31 -35.61 -76.08 4.82
CA ASP A 31 -35.59 -74.92 5.74
C ASP A 31 -34.82 -73.62 5.43
N VAL A 32 -35.64 -72.57 5.35
CA VAL A 32 -35.30 -71.15 5.32
C VAL A 32 -35.47 -70.61 6.74
N SER A 33 -34.38 -70.34 7.47
CA SER A 33 -34.44 -69.49 8.66
C SER A 33 -33.09 -68.85 9.00
N SER A 34 -33.09 -67.53 8.90
CA SER A 34 -32.28 -66.55 9.63
C SER A 34 -30.76 -66.77 9.75
N PHE A 35 -29.97 -65.99 9.01
CA PHE A 35 -28.99 -65.08 9.62
C PHE A 35 -28.91 -63.82 8.75
N SER A 36 -29.66 -62.80 9.15
CA SER A 36 -29.50 -61.42 8.69
C SER A 36 -28.33 -60.80 9.46
N ASP A 37 -27.11 -61.08 9.02
CA ASP A 37 -25.97 -60.23 9.38
C ASP A 37 -25.62 -59.41 8.14
N SER A 38 -26.31 -58.28 7.98
CA SER A 38 -25.80 -57.18 7.19
C SER A 38 -24.59 -56.62 7.93
N GLN A 39 -23.42 -57.23 7.77
CA GLN A 39 -22.18 -56.51 8.01
C GLN A 39 -22.13 -55.38 6.98
N SER A 40 -22.58 -54.21 7.40
CA SER A 40 -22.27 -52.96 6.74
C SER A 40 -20.77 -52.78 6.83
N ILE A 41 -20.07 -53.19 5.77
CA ILE A 41 -18.73 -52.68 5.51
C ILE A 41 -18.93 -51.17 5.35
N ASN A 42 -18.56 -50.41 6.37
CA ASN A 42 -18.37 -48.96 6.27
C ASN A 42 -17.23 -48.72 5.29
N LEU A 43 -17.51 -48.82 4.00
CA LEU A 43 -16.71 -48.16 3.00
C LEU A 43 -16.82 -46.66 3.34
N PRO A 44 -15.73 -45.94 3.59
CA PRO A 44 -15.80 -44.49 3.62
C PRO A 44 -16.41 -44.09 2.28
N GLU A 45 -17.56 -43.41 2.34
CA GLU A 45 -18.27 -42.90 1.19
C GLU A 45 -17.23 -42.22 0.29
N MET A 46 -16.95 -42.80 -0.88
CA MET A 46 -16.03 -42.21 -1.84
C MET A 46 -16.71 -40.93 -2.31
N LYS A 47 -16.38 -39.81 -1.64
CA LYS A 47 -16.89 -38.49 -1.94
C LYS A 47 -16.54 -38.22 -3.40
N ASP A 48 -17.54 -38.17 -4.26
CA ASP A 48 -17.32 -37.94 -5.69
C ASP A 48 -16.49 -36.65 -5.83
N PRO A 49 -15.30 -36.71 -6.45
CA PRO A 49 -14.45 -35.53 -6.63
C PRO A 49 -15.12 -34.44 -7.49
N ASN A 50 -16.25 -34.72 -8.14
CA ASN A 50 -17.08 -33.75 -8.86
C ASN A 50 -18.36 -33.34 -8.11
N GLN A 51 -18.55 -33.76 -6.86
CA GLN A 51 -19.72 -33.37 -6.08
C GLN A 51 -19.72 -31.85 -5.86
N PHE A 52 -20.80 -31.19 -6.25
CA PHE A 52 -20.95 -29.76 -6.01
C PHE A 52 -21.16 -29.50 -4.51
N LEU A 53 -20.22 -28.79 -3.89
CA LEU A 53 -20.28 -28.44 -2.48
C LEU A 53 -20.83 -27.03 -2.31
N VAL A 54 -22.08 -26.92 -1.87
CA VAL A 54 -22.75 -25.63 -1.61
C VAL A 54 -21.95 -24.77 -0.63
N SER A 55 -21.32 -25.38 0.38
CA SER A 55 -20.47 -24.65 1.33
C SER A 55 -19.28 -23.97 0.64
N GLN A 56 -18.61 -24.66 -0.28
CA GLN A 56 -17.51 -24.09 -1.06
C GLN A 56 -17.97 -23.00 -2.01
N PHE A 57 -19.15 -23.18 -2.61
CA PHE A 57 -19.76 -22.16 -3.46
C PHE A 57 -20.08 -20.89 -2.67
N LEU A 58 -20.68 -21.00 -1.49
CA LEU A 58 -20.99 -19.84 -0.63
C LEU A 58 -19.72 -19.16 -0.10
N ILE A 59 -18.67 -19.92 0.20
CA ILE A 59 -17.35 -19.36 0.56
C ILE A 59 -16.83 -18.47 -0.58
N GLY A 60 -16.87 -18.96 -1.83
CA GLY A 60 -16.44 -18.19 -2.99
C GLY A 60 -17.34 -17.00 -3.32
N LEU A 61 -18.66 -17.17 -3.16
CA LEU A 61 -19.65 -16.16 -3.55
C LEU A 61 -19.74 -14.99 -2.55
N ILE A 62 -19.61 -15.28 -1.25
CA ILE A 62 -19.94 -14.33 -0.18
C ILE A 62 -18.72 -14.06 0.69
N LEU A 63 -18.14 -15.10 1.30
CA LEU A 63 -17.13 -14.92 2.34
C LEU A 63 -15.85 -14.27 1.81
N ILE A 64 -15.30 -14.78 0.71
CA ILE A 64 -14.05 -14.25 0.14
C ILE A 64 -14.23 -12.81 -0.36
N PRO A 65 -15.29 -12.47 -1.14
CA PRO A 65 -15.57 -11.09 -1.52
C PRO A 65 -15.70 -10.14 -0.33
N ILE A 66 -16.43 -10.51 0.73
CA ILE A 66 -16.59 -9.66 1.91
C ILE A 66 -15.24 -9.39 2.59
N ILE A 67 -14.41 -10.42 2.79
CA ILE A 67 -13.10 -10.26 3.42
C ILE A 67 -12.18 -9.40 2.55
N ALA A 68 -12.12 -9.66 1.24
CA ALA A 68 -11.29 -8.89 0.32
C ALA A 68 -11.72 -7.42 0.26
N SER A 69 -13.03 -7.17 0.16
CA SER A 69 -13.61 -5.83 0.19
C SER A 69 -13.34 -5.10 1.51
N PHE A 70 -13.50 -5.77 2.65
CA PHE A 70 -13.21 -5.19 3.96
C PHE A 70 -11.73 -4.78 4.08
N LEU A 71 -10.80 -5.64 3.65
CA LEU A 71 -9.38 -5.32 3.65
C LEU A 71 -9.08 -4.13 2.73
N MET A 72 -9.62 -4.10 1.52
CA MET A 72 -9.44 -2.96 0.61
C MET A 72 -9.97 -1.65 1.21
N SER A 73 -11.18 -1.68 1.78
CA SER A 73 -11.77 -0.50 2.41
C SER A 73 -10.98 -0.01 3.62
N PHE A 74 -10.53 -0.93 4.48
CA PHE A 74 -9.70 -0.61 5.63
C PHE A 74 -8.40 0.05 5.22
N MET A 75 -7.74 -0.47 4.18
CA MET A 75 -6.51 0.10 3.66
C MET A 75 -6.73 1.53 3.15
N ILE A 76 -7.78 1.77 2.36
CA ILE A 76 -8.10 3.11 1.83
C ILE A 76 -8.34 4.11 2.95
N LEU A 77 -9.16 3.76 3.94
CA LEU A 77 -9.46 4.66 5.06
C LEU A 77 -8.24 4.89 5.96
N SER A 78 -7.35 3.91 6.08
CA SER A 78 -6.08 4.08 6.79
C SER A 78 -5.09 5.01 6.07
N PHE A 79 -5.28 5.30 4.78
CA PHE A 79 -4.51 6.33 4.08
C PHE A 79 -5.00 7.73 4.41
N GLU A 80 -6.32 7.93 4.55
CA GLU A 80 -6.93 9.24 4.78
C GLU A 80 -6.81 9.72 6.24
N GLU A 81 -6.63 8.82 7.20
CA GLU A 81 -6.49 9.16 8.63
C GLU A 81 -5.06 9.57 9.02
N ARG A 82 -4.16 9.77 8.04
CA ARG A 82 -2.89 10.44 8.34
C ARG A 82 -3.18 11.88 8.71
N SER A 83 -2.90 12.22 9.96
CA SER A 83 -2.83 13.61 10.38
C SER A 83 -1.75 14.29 9.53
N ASP A 84 -2.13 15.21 8.65
CA ASP A 84 -1.21 16.21 8.13
C ASP A 84 -0.56 16.84 9.37
N THR A 85 0.70 16.52 9.63
CA THR A 85 1.46 17.09 10.75
C THR A 85 1.97 18.45 10.34
N TRP A 86 1.04 19.29 9.92
CA TRP A 86 1.29 20.66 9.53
C TRP A 86 1.72 21.45 10.76
N TYR A 87 2.85 22.12 10.66
CA TYR A 87 3.31 23.07 11.66
C TYR A 87 3.31 24.48 11.07
N TYR A 88 3.08 25.45 11.93
CA TYR A 88 3.15 26.87 11.62
C TYR A 88 3.64 27.61 12.85
N ASP A 89 4.58 28.52 12.67
CA ASP A 89 4.96 29.47 13.70
C ASP A 89 5.40 30.80 13.06
N SER A 90 5.28 31.89 13.81
CA SER A 90 5.66 33.21 13.32
C SER A 90 6.19 34.13 14.42
N GLU A 91 7.05 35.05 14.04
CA GLU A 91 7.62 36.09 14.89
C GLU A 91 7.34 37.46 14.29
N TYR A 92 6.70 38.32 15.08
CA TYR A 92 6.34 39.68 14.68
C TYR A 92 7.43 40.66 15.08
N GLN A 93 7.79 41.56 14.15
CA GLN A 93 8.79 42.60 14.35
C GLN A 93 10.13 42.07 14.88
N PRO A 94 10.76 41.11 14.17
CA PRO A 94 12.04 40.54 14.57
C PRO A 94 13.13 41.61 14.68
N ASN A 95 14.03 41.44 15.63
CA ASN A 95 15.14 42.36 15.85
C ASN A 95 16.38 41.91 15.07
N PHE A 96 16.87 42.76 14.17
CA PHE A 96 18.07 42.53 13.36
C PHE A 96 19.28 43.29 13.95
N ASP A 97 19.82 42.81 15.08
CA ASP A 97 20.93 43.41 15.81
C ASP A 97 22.28 42.70 15.65
N GLY A 98 22.28 41.50 15.06
CA GLY A 98 23.48 40.77 14.69
C GLY A 98 24.02 41.17 13.32
N SER A 99 25.13 40.55 12.92
CA SER A 99 25.75 40.78 11.60
C SER A 99 26.52 39.57 11.11
N VAL A 100 26.51 39.34 9.80
CA VAL A 100 27.31 38.32 9.10
C VAL A 100 27.84 38.90 7.79
N THR A 101 28.99 38.40 7.33
CA THR A 101 29.54 38.76 6.01
C THR A 101 29.32 37.60 5.03
N ILE A 102 28.57 37.86 3.95
CA ILE A 102 28.28 36.90 2.87
C ILE A 102 28.64 37.58 1.56
N ASP A 103 29.44 36.91 0.71
CA ASP A 103 29.88 37.44 -0.59
C ASP A 103 30.47 38.87 -0.51
N ASP A 104 31.38 39.12 0.44
CA ASP A 104 32.00 40.42 0.73
C ASP A 104 30.98 41.53 1.12
N GLN A 105 29.75 41.19 1.51
CA GLN A 105 28.73 42.12 1.99
C GLN A 105 28.40 41.90 3.47
N ASP A 106 28.41 42.98 4.26
CA ASP A 106 27.97 42.96 5.65
C ASP A 106 26.43 43.05 5.72
N LEU A 107 25.80 41.96 6.17
CA LEU A 107 24.36 41.82 6.32
C LEU A 107 23.98 41.86 7.81
N LYS A 108 22.79 42.41 8.12
CA LYS A 108 22.22 42.35 9.47
C LYS A 108 21.56 41.00 9.67
N THR A 109 21.65 40.46 10.88
CA THR A 109 21.05 39.15 11.20
C THR A 109 20.04 39.19 12.33
N SER A 110 19.06 38.30 12.25
CA SER A 110 18.10 38.02 13.33
C SER A 110 18.04 36.52 13.57
N GLU A 111 18.21 36.11 14.83
CA GLU A 111 18.06 34.71 15.26
C GLU A 111 16.70 34.54 15.92
N ILE A 112 15.92 33.56 15.44
CA ILE A 112 14.53 33.33 15.85
C ILE A 112 14.38 31.87 16.23
N TYR A 113 13.75 31.64 17.39
CA TYR A 113 13.35 30.31 17.80
C TYR A 113 11.91 30.06 17.35
N PHE A 114 11.71 29.02 16.53
CA PHE A 114 10.38 28.57 16.15
C PHE A 114 10.00 27.29 16.90
N ASN A 115 8.76 27.22 17.35
CA ASN A 115 8.15 26.03 17.93
C ASN A 115 7.69 25.05 16.84
N ILE A 116 8.60 24.73 15.94
CA ILE A 116 8.44 23.72 14.88
C ILE A 116 9.22 22.46 15.23
N PRO A 117 9.04 21.37 14.49
CA PRO A 117 9.85 20.19 14.66
C PRO A 117 11.34 20.41 14.32
N SER A 118 12.20 19.60 14.94
CA SER A 118 13.65 19.74 14.81
C SER A 118 14.18 18.73 13.80
N PHE A 119 14.34 19.17 12.55
CA PHE A 119 14.95 18.39 11.47
C PHE A 119 15.97 19.23 10.69
N SER A 120 16.86 18.57 9.95
CA SER A 120 17.80 19.24 9.05
C SER A 120 17.19 19.44 7.66
N LEU A 121 17.54 20.54 6.96
CA LEU A 121 17.10 20.71 5.56
C LEU A 121 17.57 19.56 4.64
N TYR A 122 18.65 18.86 4.97
CA TYR A 122 19.10 17.67 4.23
C TYR A 122 18.20 16.44 4.42
N GLU A 123 17.38 16.43 5.47
CA GLU A 123 16.47 15.32 5.77
C GLU A 123 15.17 15.43 4.97
N ILE A 124 14.88 16.60 4.40
CA ILE A 124 13.67 16.93 3.64
C ILE A 124 13.42 15.92 2.53
N ASP A 125 14.34 15.80 1.55
CA ASP A 125 14.17 14.89 0.41
C ASP A 125 14.08 13.42 0.84
N SER A 126 14.79 13.05 1.91
CA SER A 126 14.84 11.67 2.37
C SER A 126 13.58 11.23 3.10
N ASN A 127 12.86 12.19 3.68
CA ASN A 127 11.68 11.94 4.50
C ASN A 127 10.40 12.51 3.90
N ASP A 128 10.47 13.18 2.75
CA ASP A 128 9.33 13.82 2.05
C ASP A 128 8.65 14.91 2.89
N TYR A 129 9.45 15.73 3.59
CA TYR A 129 8.93 16.87 4.35
C TYR A 129 8.63 18.05 3.41
N TYR A 130 7.61 18.84 3.70
CA TYR A 130 7.43 20.18 3.14
C TYR A 130 7.98 21.23 4.11
N PHE A 131 8.71 22.21 3.59
CA PHE A 131 9.30 23.30 4.37
C PHE A 131 9.25 24.61 3.58
N TYR A 132 8.64 25.60 4.19
CA TYR A 132 8.55 26.94 3.65
C TYR A 132 8.81 27.96 4.76
N THR A 133 9.56 29.01 4.42
CA THR A 133 9.76 30.15 5.31
C THR A 133 9.68 31.44 4.53
N SER A 134 9.15 32.47 5.18
CA SER A 134 8.85 33.71 4.50
C SER A 134 8.88 34.88 5.46
N LEU A 135 9.19 36.03 4.89
CA LEU A 135 9.41 37.27 5.59
C LEU A 135 8.68 38.38 4.84
N SER A 136 7.94 39.21 5.55
CA SER A 136 7.12 40.27 4.97
C SER A 136 7.45 41.65 5.53
N PHE A 137 7.30 42.63 4.66
CA PHE A 137 7.43 44.04 4.97
C PHE A 137 6.21 44.79 4.41
N TYR A 138 5.64 45.66 5.24
CA TYR A 138 4.52 46.54 4.95
C TYR A 138 4.97 47.98 5.19
N SER A 139 5.16 48.71 4.09
CA SER A 139 5.40 50.15 4.15
C SER A 139 4.14 50.89 4.63
N ASP A 140 4.33 52.10 5.15
CA ASP A 140 3.23 53.02 5.50
C ASP A 140 2.34 53.42 4.30
N ASN A 141 2.76 53.15 3.07
CA ASN A 141 1.98 53.38 1.86
C ASN A 141 1.26 52.09 1.43
N TRP A 142 0.01 52.23 0.96
CA TRP A 142 -0.87 51.12 0.56
C TRP A 142 -0.30 50.20 -0.54
N ASP A 143 0.73 50.64 -1.27
CA ASP A 143 1.36 49.91 -2.37
C ASP A 143 2.72 49.28 -2.00
N GLY A 144 3.24 49.49 -0.78
CA GLY A 144 4.56 49.00 -0.40
C GLY A 144 4.51 47.72 0.40
N TYR A 145 3.94 46.65 -0.19
CA TYR A 145 4.15 45.30 0.33
C TYR A 145 5.45 44.74 -0.24
N GLY A 146 6.15 43.92 0.51
CA GLY A 146 7.32 43.21 0.03
C GLY A 146 7.45 41.89 0.76
N ASN A 147 7.92 40.88 0.03
CA ASN A 147 8.01 39.54 0.56
C ASN A 147 9.27 38.85 0.04
N CYS A 148 9.94 38.13 0.92
CA CYS A 148 10.99 37.21 0.57
C CYS A 148 10.62 35.84 1.12
N TYR A 149 10.74 34.80 0.31
CA TYR A 149 10.42 33.44 0.73
C TYR A 149 11.45 32.42 0.27
N PHE A 150 11.48 31.30 0.97
CA PHE A 150 12.12 30.07 0.52
C PHE A 150 11.07 28.98 0.52
N ASP A 151 10.92 28.33 -0.62
CA ASP A 151 10.01 27.22 -0.83
C ASP A 151 10.84 26.06 -1.37
N MET A 152 10.90 24.97 -0.61
CA MET A 152 11.69 23.81 -1.02
C MET A 152 11.22 23.16 -2.33
N ASP A 153 9.94 23.32 -2.73
CA ASP A 153 9.44 22.78 -4.00
C ASP A 153 10.02 23.53 -5.19
N LEU A 154 10.44 24.79 -4.97
CA LEU A 154 11.04 25.66 -5.97
C LEU A 154 12.57 25.66 -5.89
N TYR A 155 13.13 25.35 -4.73
CA TYR A 155 14.56 25.43 -4.45
C TYR A 155 15.13 24.08 -4.04
N GLU A 156 15.97 23.50 -4.90
CA GLU A 156 16.81 22.36 -4.51
C GLU A 156 17.69 22.76 -3.32
N ALA A 157 17.78 21.91 -2.29
CA ALA A 157 18.60 22.13 -1.09
C ALA A 157 20.11 22.31 -1.39
N ASP A 158 20.52 22.11 -2.64
CA ASP A 158 21.88 22.35 -3.14
C ASP A 158 22.14 23.82 -3.55
N LEU A 159 21.13 24.69 -3.53
CA LEU A 159 21.28 26.12 -3.78
C LEU A 159 21.59 26.86 -2.47
N PHE A 160 22.89 26.97 -2.17
CA PHE A 160 23.40 27.71 -1.02
C PHE A 160 24.60 28.59 -1.38
N VAL A 161 24.85 29.61 -0.56
CA VAL A 161 26.09 30.39 -0.54
C VAL A 161 26.85 30.08 0.75
N VAL A 162 28.17 30.24 0.71
CA VAL A 162 29.03 30.00 1.88
C VAL A 162 29.54 31.35 2.37
N SER A 163 29.27 31.67 3.63
CA SER A 163 29.77 32.89 4.26
C SER A 163 31.27 32.78 4.59
N ASP A 164 31.88 33.90 4.96
CA ASP A 164 33.33 33.98 5.23
C ASP A 164 33.80 33.08 6.40
N ASP A 165 32.90 32.77 7.33
CA ASP A 165 33.10 31.84 8.45
C ASP A 165 32.91 30.37 8.07
N GLY A 166 32.51 30.08 6.82
CA GLY A 166 32.33 28.73 6.30
C GLY A 166 30.94 28.15 6.49
N GLU A 167 29.99 28.95 6.99
CA GLU A 167 28.60 28.56 7.22
C GLU A 167 27.76 28.60 5.94
N LEU A 168 26.76 27.72 5.85
CA LEU A 168 25.90 27.55 4.67
C LEU A 168 24.64 28.39 4.80
N TRP A 169 24.36 29.22 3.80
CA TRP A 169 23.21 30.13 3.77
C TRP A 169 22.35 29.91 2.54
N TYR A 170 21.03 29.86 2.73
CA TYR A 170 20.07 29.61 1.66
C TYR A 170 19.47 30.93 1.18
N PRO A 171 19.61 31.29 -0.11
CA PRO A 171 19.04 32.51 -0.65
C PRO A 171 17.51 32.43 -0.69
N MET A 172 16.85 33.56 -0.46
CA MET A 172 15.39 33.69 -0.53
C MET A 172 14.99 34.45 -1.80
N GLU A 173 13.82 34.12 -2.35
CA GLU A 173 13.23 34.82 -3.49
C GLU A 173 12.45 36.04 -3.03
N CYS A 174 12.83 37.23 -3.52
CA CYS A 174 12.22 38.48 -3.09
C CYS A 174 11.41 39.17 -4.19
N TYR A 175 10.24 39.68 -3.81
CA TYR A 175 9.28 40.34 -4.68
C TYR A 175 8.83 41.70 -4.14
N GLU A 176 8.26 42.50 -5.04
CA GLU A 176 7.67 43.80 -4.77
C GLU A 176 8.68 44.77 -4.10
N SER A 177 8.34 45.38 -2.96
CA SER A 177 9.23 46.35 -2.31
C SER A 177 10.53 45.76 -1.73
N LEU A 178 10.63 44.45 -1.60
CA LEU A 178 11.87 43.76 -1.22
C LEU A 178 12.68 43.30 -2.46
N GLN A 179 12.21 43.55 -3.67
CA GLN A 179 12.94 43.21 -4.89
C GLN A 179 14.26 43.99 -4.98
N GLY A 180 15.37 43.28 -5.13
CA GLY A 180 16.71 43.85 -5.26
C GLY A 180 17.49 44.01 -3.95
N TYR A 181 16.92 43.55 -2.84
CA TYR A 181 17.64 43.30 -1.59
C TYR A 181 18.03 41.83 -1.51
N ASP A 182 19.10 41.57 -0.76
CA ASP A 182 19.60 40.23 -0.53
C ASP A 182 19.02 39.69 0.78
N PHE A 183 18.46 38.49 0.72
CA PHE A 183 17.90 37.79 1.87
C PHE A 183 18.38 36.36 1.86
N TYR A 184 18.87 35.92 3.01
CA TYR A 184 19.32 34.56 3.24
C TYR A 184 18.77 34.05 4.56
N PHE A 185 18.70 32.72 4.70
CA PHE A 185 18.46 32.12 6.00
C PHE A 185 19.35 30.90 6.25
N GLN A 186 19.46 30.57 7.53
CA GLN A 186 20.06 29.37 8.08
C GLN A 186 19.04 28.66 8.98
N LYS A 187 19.14 27.33 9.07
CA LYS A 187 18.31 26.52 9.95
C LYS A 187 19.16 25.55 10.75
N GLU A 188 19.17 25.72 12.06
CA GLU A 188 19.81 24.85 13.03
C GLU A 188 18.77 24.25 13.98
N GLY A 189 18.18 23.13 13.56
CA GLY A 189 17.09 22.50 14.30
C GLY A 189 15.85 23.41 14.33
N ARG A 190 15.58 24.02 15.48
CA ARG A 190 14.45 24.95 15.72
C ARG A 190 14.82 26.42 15.67
N ILE A 191 16.12 26.71 15.60
CA ILE A 191 16.63 28.06 15.50
C ILE A 191 16.85 28.36 14.03
N MET A 192 16.33 29.49 13.59
CA MET A 192 16.55 30.00 12.24
C MET A 192 17.19 31.37 12.32
N THR A 193 18.21 31.57 11.50
CA THR A 193 18.93 32.84 11.42
C THR A 193 18.69 33.44 10.06
N TYR A 194 18.15 34.65 9.99
CA TYR A 194 17.92 35.38 8.75
C TYR A 194 18.97 36.47 8.59
N ALA A 195 19.45 36.70 7.37
CA ALA A 195 20.41 37.74 7.04
C ALA A 195 19.89 38.61 5.89
N THR A 196 20.03 39.93 6.01
CA THR A 196 19.62 40.86 4.95
C THR A 196 20.40 42.17 4.95
N ASN A 197 20.49 42.81 3.77
CA ASN A 197 20.93 44.20 3.60
C ASN A 197 19.77 45.21 3.64
N PHE A 198 18.55 44.76 3.93
CA PHE A 198 17.39 45.63 4.09
C PHE A 198 17.47 46.42 5.41
N ASP A 199 17.32 47.73 5.31
CA ASP A 199 17.58 48.66 6.42
C ASP A 199 16.33 49.07 7.22
N SER A 200 15.14 48.63 6.83
CA SER A 200 13.89 48.93 7.56
C SER A 200 13.45 47.77 8.44
N GLN A 201 12.57 48.07 9.40
CA GLN A 201 11.98 47.05 10.27
C GLN A 201 11.15 46.07 9.45
N ILE A 202 11.45 44.79 9.58
CA ILE A 202 10.62 43.68 9.07
C ILE A 202 9.39 43.53 9.96
N ASP A 203 8.23 43.25 9.37
CA ASP A 203 6.98 43.18 10.11
C ASP A 203 6.68 41.79 10.65
N ASP A 204 6.92 40.75 9.86
CA ASP A 204 6.62 39.37 10.22
C ASP A 204 7.55 38.40 9.51
N ILE A 205 7.96 37.36 10.23
CA ILE A 205 8.62 36.18 9.69
C ILE A 205 7.82 34.97 10.12
N TYR A 206 7.52 34.09 9.18
CA TYR A 206 6.85 32.84 9.49
C TYR A 206 7.53 31.65 8.82
N VAL A 207 7.20 30.50 9.36
CA VAL A 207 7.62 29.20 8.86
C VAL A 207 6.41 28.27 8.90
N ASP A 208 6.23 27.52 7.84
CA ASP A 208 5.27 26.43 7.77
C ASP A 208 5.84 25.24 7.02
N GLY A 209 5.14 24.12 7.15
CA GLY A 209 5.62 22.86 6.63
C GLY A 209 4.82 21.69 7.13
N ASP A 210 5.16 20.51 6.63
CA ASP A 210 4.67 19.24 7.14
C ASP A 210 5.84 18.33 7.52
N GLU A 211 5.60 17.51 8.54
CA GLU A 211 6.40 16.32 8.76
C GLU A 211 5.68 15.12 8.16
N ASP A 212 5.48 15.11 6.84
CA ASP A 212 4.92 13.93 6.20
C ASP A 212 5.95 12.80 6.25
N VAL A 213 5.96 12.05 7.35
CA VAL A 213 6.79 10.86 7.47
C VAL A 213 6.25 9.85 6.47
N GLN A 214 6.89 9.74 5.31
CA GLN A 214 6.79 8.56 4.46
C GLN A 214 7.38 7.36 5.23
N SER A 215 6.58 6.82 6.14
CA SER A 215 6.87 5.56 6.82
C SER A 215 6.74 4.44 5.79
N SER A 216 7.78 4.19 4.98
CA SER A 216 7.92 3.12 3.96
C SER A 216 6.63 2.30 3.70
N LEU A 217 5.66 2.94 3.03
CA LEU A 217 4.32 2.41 2.74
C LEU A 217 4.31 1.41 1.60
N PHE A 218 5.47 0.98 1.10
CA PHE A 218 5.59 0.08 -0.04
C PHE A 218 4.64 -1.13 0.04
N LEU A 219 4.43 -1.70 1.25
CA LEU A 219 3.46 -2.77 1.44
C LEU A 219 2.03 -2.31 1.21
N PHE A 220 1.62 -1.16 1.74
CA PHE A 220 0.28 -0.61 1.60
C PHE A 220 -0.04 -0.11 0.19
N GLU A 221 0.95 0.39 -0.56
CA GLU A 221 0.80 0.77 -1.96
C GLU A 221 0.61 -0.43 -2.90
N ILE A 222 1.22 -1.58 -2.58
CA ILE A 222 1.19 -2.74 -3.47
C ILE A 222 0.06 -3.73 -3.13
N ILE A 223 -0.39 -3.79 -1.87
CA ILE A 223 -1.48 -4.68 -1.44
C ILE A 223 -2.76 -4.54 -2.29
N PRO A 224 -3.21 -3.32 -2.67
CA PRO A 224 -4.34 -3.13 -3.59
C PRO A 224 -4.20 -3.85 -4.93
N PHE A 225 -2.97 -4.05 -5.41
CA PHE A 225 -2.69 -4.82 -6.62
C PHE A 225 -2.62 -6.33 -6.35
N PHE A 226 -2.15 -6.75 -5.17
CA PHE A 226 -2.09 -8.17 -4.81
C PHE A 226 -3.47 -8.80 -4.58
N ILE A 227 -4.44 -8.06 -4.05
CA ILE A 227 -5.77 -8.62 -3.73
C ILE A 227 -6.50 -9.12 -5.00
N PRO A 228 -6.61 -8.33 -6.10
CA PRO A 228 -7.17 -8.81 -7.36
C PRO A 228 -6.38 -9.97 -7.97
N ILE A 229 -5.04 -9.92 -7.91
CA ILE A 229 -4.17 -10.98 -8.44
C ILE A 229 -4.39 -12.29 -7.67
N ALA A 230 -4.42 -12.23 -6.35
CA ALA A 230 -4.69 -13.38 -5.49
C ALA A 230 -6.10 -13.94 -5.75
N TYR A 231 -7.10 -13.08 -5.96
CA TYR A 231 -8.45 -13.49 -6.30
C TYR A 231 -8.51 -14.27 -7.61
N LEU A 232 -7.86 -13.77 -8.67
CA LEU A 232 -7.74 -14.45 -9.95
C LEU A 232 -6.96 -15.77 -9.84
N ALA A 233 -5.86 -15.78 -9.09
CA ALA A 233 -5.09 -16.99 -8.83
C ALA A 233 -5.93 -18.04 -8.10
N MET A 234 -6.76 -17.65 -7.13
CA MET A 234 -7.69 -18.55 -6.44
C MET A 234 -8.75 -19.14 -7.37
N ILE A 235 -9.28 -18.35 -8.32
CA ILE A 235 -10.19 -18.86 -9.36
C ILE A 235 -9.49 -19.95 -10.16
N ILE A 236 -8.32 -19.67 -10.73
CA ILE A 236 -7.57 -20.63 -11.55
C ILE A 236 -7.23 -21.89 -10.73
N TRP A 237 -6.70 -21.70 -9.53
CA TRP A 237 -6.34 -22.77 -8.60
C TRP A 237 -7.51 -23.67 -8.25
N SER A 238 -8.70 -23.10 -8.06
CA SER A 238 -9.91 -23.86 -7.73
C SER A 238 -10.28 -24.86 -8.84
N PHE A 239 -10.08 -24.50 -10.11
CA PHE A 239 -10.33 -25.40 -11.24
C PHE A 239 -9.22 -26.43 -11.41
N ILE A 240 -7.95 -26.05 -11.23
CA ILE A 240 -6.81 -26.98 -11.26
C ILE A 240 -6.95 -28.07 -10.18
N THR A 241 -7.35 -27.67 -8.97
CA THR A 241 -7.54 -28.58 -7.83
C THR A 241 -8.90 -29.29 -7.81
N LYS A 242 -9.68 -29.19 -8.91
CA LYS A 242 -11.01 -29.79 -9.07
C LYS A 242 -12.06 -29.31 -8.04
N LYS A 243 -11.81 -28.22 -7.31
CA LYS A 243 -12.77 -27.54 -6.42
C LYS A 243 -13.71 -26.62 -7.21
N LYS A 244 -14.46 -27.21 -8.16
CA LYS A 244 -15.31 -26.47 -9.11
C LYS A 244 -16.36 -25.58 -8.43
N SER A 245 -16.95 -26.04 -7.32
CA SER A 245 -17.92 -25.26 -6.54
C SER A 245 -17.31 -23.96 -6.00
N LEU A 246 -16.07 -23.98 -5.50
CA LEU A 246 -15.37 -22.78 -5.04
C LEU A 246 -15.12 -21.82 -6.21
N GLY A 247 -14.65 -22.33 -7.35
CA GLY A 247 -14.37 -21.51 -8.53
C GLY A 247 -15.60 -20.82 -9.11
N LEU A 248 -16.72 -21.54 -9.21
CA LEU A 248 -18.00 -20.96 -9.61
C LEU A 248 -18.50 -19.93 -8.59
N GLY A 249 -18.29 -20.19 -7.30
CA GLY A 249 -18.56 -19.23 -6.24
C GLY A 249 -17.75 -17.94 -6.43
N LEU A 250 -16.43 -18.06 -6.63
CA LEU A 250 -15.52 -16.93 -6.84
C LEU A 250 -15.86 -16.12 -8.10
N ILE A 251 -16.28 -16.77 -9.20
CA ILE A 251 -16.75 -16.07 -10.41
C ILE A 251 -18.01 -15.26 -10.08
N GLY A 252 -18.98 -15.86 -9.39
CA GLY A 252 -20.17 -15.14 -8.92
C GLY A 252 -19.83 -14.02 -7.94
N GLY A 253 -18.83 -14.23 -7.10
CA GLY A 253 -18.34 -13.28 -6.10
C GLY A 253 -17.84 -11.96 -6.68
N ILE A 254 -17.41 -11.94 -7.95
CA ILE A 254 -17.02 -10.71 -8.67
C ILE A 254 -18.17 -9.69 -8.68
N PHE A 255 -19.42 -10.15 -8.79
CA PHE A 255 -20.59 -9.27 -8.76
C PHE A 255 -20.96 -8.82 -7.34
N VAL A 256 -20.52 -9.56 -6.32
CA VAL A 256 -20.75 -9.25 -4.90
C VAL A 256 -19.72 -8.25 -4.39
N THR A 257 -18.48 -8.30 -4.88
CA THR A 257 -17.35 -7.46 -4.44
C THR A 257 -17.66 -5.96 -4.40
N PRO A 258 -18.30 -5.32 -5.40
CA PRO A 258 -18.59 -3.88 -5.34
C PRO A 258 -19.55 -3.53 -4.20
N PHE A 259 -20.60 -4.33 -4.01
CA PHE A 259 -21.56 -4.11 -2.92
C PHE A 259 -20.93 -4.34 -1.56
N SER A 260 -20.11 -5.39 -1.42
CA SER A 260 -19.35 -5.64 -0.21
C SER A 260 -18.37 -4.52 0.09
N PHE A 261 -17.70 -3.97 -0.93
CA PHE A 261 -16.78 -2.84 -0.77
C PHE A 261 -17.50 -1.58 -0.28
N CYS A 262 -18.61 -1.19 -0.93
CA CYS A 262 -19.38 -0.03 -0.48
C CYS A 262 -19.88 -0.20 0.96
N PHE A 263 -20.36 -1.38 1.32
CA PHE A 263 -20.80 -1.65 2.69
C PHE A 263 -19.63 -1.62 3.69
N SER A 264 -18.48 -2.19 3.34
CA SER A 264 -17.28 -2.14 4.15
C SER A 264 -16.76 -0.72 4.36
N MET A 265 -16.74 0.11 3.30
CA MET A 265 -16.40 1.54 3.40
C MET A 265 -17.32 2.23 4.39
N ILE A 266 -18.64 2.14 4.20
CA ILE A 266 -19.63 2.79 5.08
C ILE A 266 -19.44 2.33 6.54
N PHE A 267 -19.30 1.02 6.75
CA PHE A 267 -19.13 0.45 8.09
C PHE A 267 -17.83 0.95 8.77
N LEU A 268 -16.73 0.98 8.03
CA LEU A 268 -15.44 1.42 8.54
C LEU A 268 -15.39 2.95 8.70
N SER A 269 -16.05 3.73 7.85
CA SER A 269 -16.15 5.18 8.01
C SER A 269 -16.79 5.56 9.35
N PHE A 270 -17.73 4.78 9.88
CA PHE A 270 -18.26 5.01 11.24
C PHE A 270 -17.26 4.73 12.37
N LEU A 271 -16.18 4.00 12.09
CA LEU A 271 -15.13 3.69 13.06
C LEU A 271 -13.95 4.67 12.97
N PHE A 272 -13.64 5.15 11.77
CA PHE A 272 -12.55 6.09 11.49
C PHE A 272 -13.00 7.55 11.67
N TRP A 273 -14.24 7.87 11.29
CA TRP A 273 -14.76 9.23 11.39
C TRP A 273 -15.73 9.30 12.56
N ASP A 274 -15.33 10.04 13.60
CA ASP A 274 -16.23 10.46 14.68
C ASP A 274 -17.38 11.29 14.07
N ILE A 275 -18.56 10.68 13.92
CA ILE A 275 -19.84 11.36 13.68
C ILE A 275 -20.57 11.51 15.00
#